data_AF-A0A8T7F974-F1
#
_entry.id   AF-A0A8T7F974-F1
#
_cell.length_a   1.000
_cell.length_b   1.000
_cell.length_c   1.000
_cell.angle_alpha   90.00
_cell.angle_beta   90.00
_cell.angle_gamma   90.00
#
_symmetry.space_group_name_H-M   'P 1'
#
loop_
_entity.id
_entity.type
_entity.pdbx_description
1 polymer ?
#
loop_
_entity_poly.entity_id
_entity_poly.type
_entity_poly.pdbx_seq_one_letter_code
_entity_poly.pdbx_strand_id
1 'polypeptide(L)'
;MRNMGMSSSDEAANLEDLLQLAITQARQGNKQGARVLLEQVLAADKHNDRAWLWMAYTSTNDIDRRRYLRTVLQLNPSNKAARQALDKMQHQRQKSEARTQQFGILVLAILVFIIAAACLIVIVAR
;
A
#
# COMPACT_ATOMS: atom_id res chain seq x y z
N MET A 1 9.59 39.29 -28.08
CA MET A 1 10.21 38.12 -27.41
C MET A 1 9.48 36.89 -27.92
N ARG A 2 10.19 35.94 -28.56
CA ARG A 2 9.55 34.80 -29.26
C ARG A 2 8.85 33.91 -28.23
N ASN A 3 7.52 33.90 -28.30
CA ASN A 3 6.69 32.83 -27.79
C ASN A 3 7.03 31.57 -28.61
N MET A 4 7.99 30.80 -28.13
CA MET A 4 8.43 29.57 -28.76
C MET A 4 7.45 28.50 -28.25
N GLY A 5 6.44 28.20 -29.07
CA GLY A 5 5.50 27.14 -28.78
C GLY A 5 6.25 25.82 -28.68
N MET A 6 6.60 25.43 -27.47
CA MET A 6 6.97 24.05 -27.14
C MET A 6 5.80 23.19 -27.64
N SER A 7 6.06 22.31 -28.61
CA SER A 7 4.99 21.52 -29.20
C SER A 7 4.53 20.49 -28.17
N SER A 8 3.22 20.23 -28.08
CA SER A 8 2.65 19.24 -27.14
C SER A 8 3.30 17.85 -27.24
N SER A 9 3.84 17.50 -28.41
CA SER A 9 4.61 16.28 -28.64
C SER A 9 5.96 16.26 -27.90
N ASP A 10 6.66 17.39 -27.83
CA ASP A 10 7.96 17.49 -27.14
C ASP A 10 7.77 17.38 -25.63
N GLU A 11 6.68 17.95 -25.10
CA GLU A 11 6.34 17.85 -23.68
C GLU A 11 5.95 16.42 -23.29
N ALA A 12 5.17 15.72 -24.13
CA ALA A 12 4.83 14.32 -23.93
C ALA A 12 6.07 13.40 -23.98
N ALA A 13 7.01 13.66 -24.90
CA ALA A 13 8.27 12.90 -24.98
C ALA A 13 9.13 13.11 -23.72
N ASN A 14 9.29 14.37 -23.29
CA ASN A 14 10.01 14.69 -22.05
C ASN A 14 9.37 14.03 -20.81
N LEU A 15 8.04 13.94 -20.77
CA LEU A 15 7.31 13.32 -19.68
C LEU A 15 7.50 11.80 -19.62
N GLU A 16 7.52 11.12 -20.77
CA GLU A 16 7.78 9.68 -20.84
C GLU A 16 9.23 9.37 -20.44
N ASP A 17 10.20 10.19 -20.84
CA ASP A 17 11.60 10.04 -20.43
C ASP A 17 11.75 10.20 -18.90
N LEU A 18 11.04 11.18 -18.33
CA LEU A 18 11.01 11.40 -16.88
C LEU A 18 10.41 10.20 -16.14
N LEU A 19 9.30 9.64 -16.65
CA LEU A 19 8.70 8.44 -16.12
C LEU A 19 9.67 7.24 -16.20
N GLN A 20 10.36 7.06 -17.32
CA GLN A 20 11.30 5.96 -17.51
C GLN A 20 12.51 6.07 -16.58
N LEU A 21 13.01 7.28 -16.33
CA LEU A 21 14.05 7.54 -15.35
C LEU A 21 13.57 7.18 -13.94
N ALA A 22 12.35 7.58 -13.57
CA ALA A 22 11.75 7.26 -12.28
C ALA A 22 11.65 5.75 -12.05
N ILE A 23 11.19 5.01 -13.07
CA ILE A 23 11.11 3.55 -13.07
C ILE A 23 12.48 2.93 -12.85
N THR A 24 13.50 3.44 -13.54
CA THR A 24 14.88 2.96 -13.43
C THR A 24 15.40 3.15 -12.00
N GLN A 25 15.21 4.33 -11.41
CA GLN A 25 15.61 4.58 -10.02
C GLN A 25 14.85 3.69 -9.03
N ALA A 26 13.55 3.48 -9.24
CA ALA A 26 12.74 2.61 -8.39
C ALA A 26 13.26 1.16 -8.42
N ARG A 27 13.62 0.66 -9.60
CA ARG A 27 14.20 -0.69 -9.79
C ARG A 27 15.57 -0.84 -9.16
N GLN A 28 16.39 0.21 -9.18
CA GLN A 28 17.70 0.26 -8.52
C GLN A 28 17.60 0.38 -6.99
N GLY A 29 16.40 0.46 -6.42
CA GLY A 29 16.18 0.60 -4.98
C GLY A 29 16.17 2.05 -4.48
N ASN A 30 16.47 3.03 -5.35
CA ASN A 30 16.34 4.44 -5.02
C ASN A 30 14.87 4.89 -5.08
N LYS A 31 14.09 4.47 -4.08
CA LYS A 31 12.65 4.76 -3.98
C LYS A 31 12.36 6.24 -3.76
N GLN A 32 13.24 6.95 -3.06
CA GLN A 32 13.06 8.37 -2.77
C GLN A 32 13.26 9.22 -4.03
N GLY A 33 14.35 8.99 -4.77
CA GLY A 33 14.58 9.68 -6.03
C GLY A 33 13.50 9.36 -7.07
N ALA A 34 13.09 8.09 -7.16
CA ALA A 34 11.96 7.70 -8.00
C ALA A 34 10.66 8.43 -7.63
N ARG A 35 10.35 8.59 -6.34
CA ARG A 35 9.15 9.31 -5.89
C ARG A 35 9.14 10.77 -6.36
N VAL A 36 10.26 11.48 -6.21
CA VAL A 36 10.38 12.89 -6.65
C VAL A 36 10.12 13.03 -8.16
N LEU A 37 10.60 12.08 -8.96
CA LEU A 37 10.36 12.09 -10.40
C LEU A 37 8.90 11.72 -10.75
N LEU A 38 8.32 10.73 -10.06
CA LEU A 38 6.92 10.35 -10.25
C LEU A 38 5.95 11.47 -9.88
N GLU A 39 6.25 12.24 -8.83
CA GLU A 39 5.47 13.41 -8.42
C GLU A 39 5.50 14.50 -9.50
N GLN A 40 6.64 14.72 -10.16
CA GLN A 40 6.72 15.63 -11.30
C GLN A 40 5.90 15.12 -12.49
N VAL A 41 5.96 13.80 -12.78
CA VAL A 41 5.14 13.20 -13.83
C VAL A 41 3.65 13.40 -13.55
N LEU A 42 3.23 13.18 -12.30
CA LEU A 42 1.83 13.33 -11.88
C LEU A 42 1.37 14.79 -11.78
N ALA A 43 2.29 15.73 -11.57
CA ALA A 43 1.99 17.15 -11.62
C ALA A 43 1.65 17.62 -13.04
N ALA A 44 2.33 17.06 -14.05
CA ALA A 44 2.04 17.31 -15.46
C ALA A 44 0.83 16.49 -15.95
N ASP A 45 0.78 15.20 -15.63
CA ASP A 45 -0.33 14.30 -15.98
C ASP A 45 -0.81 13.48 -14.78
N LYS A 46 -1.84 14.02 -14.10
CA LYS A 46 -2.50 13.36 -12.97
C LYS A 46 -3.26 12.07 -13.34
N HIS A 47 -3.52 11.81 -14.62
CA HIS A 47 -4.24 10.63 -15.09
C HIS A 47 -3.28 9.50 -15.53
N ASN A 48 -1.97 9.70 -15.37
CA ASN A 48 -0.97 8.69 -15.69
C ASN A 48 -1.03 7.51 -14.70
N ASP A 49 -1.77 6.46 -15.06
CA ASP A 49 -1.96 5.27 -14.24
C ASP A 49 -0.64 4.51 -14.00
N ARG A 50 0.31 4.56 -14.94
CA ARG A 50 1.67 4.00 -14.79
C ARG A 50 2.42 4.71 -13.66
N ALA A 51 2.39 6.05 -13.61
CA ALA A 51 3.05 6.81 -12.56
C ALA A 51 2.44 6.53 -11.17
N TRP A 52 1.11 6.45 -11.07
CA TRP A 52 0.43 6.03 -9.84
C TRP A 52 0.79 4.60 -9.41
N LEU A 53 0.94 3.68 -10.36
CA LEU A 53 1.35 2.30 -10.07
C LEU A 53 2.78 2.26 -9.50
N TRP A 54 3.69 3.06 -10.06
CA TRP A 54 5.04 3.17 -9.54
C TRP A 54 5.12 3.91 -8.20
N MET A 55 4.24 4.87 -7.93
CA MET A 55 4.07 5.47 -6.60
C MET A 55 3.68 4.42 -5.56
N ALA A 56 2.80 3.48 -5.91
CA ALA A 56 2.48 2.35 -5.05
C ALA A 56 3.69 1.45 -4.79
N TYR A 57 4.54 1.21 -5.79
CA TYR A 57 5.74 0.39 -5.66
C TYR A 57 6.82 1.04 -4.77
N THR A 58 7.00 2.36 -4.87
CA THR A 58 7.97 3.11 -4.06
C THR A 58 7.47 3.41 -2.65
N SER A 59 6.16 3.26 -2.39
CA SER A 59 5.57 3.47 -1.06
C SER A 59 6.15 2.53 -0.01
N THR A 60 6.41 3.07 1.18
CA THR A 60 6.85 2.33 2.37
C THR A 60 5.70 2.03 3.32
N ASN A 61 4.56 2.71 3.17
CA ASN A 61 3.38 2.55 4.02
C ASN A 61 2.25 1.85 3.24
N ASP A 62 1.68 0.82 3.85
CA ASP A 62 0.54 0.07 3.30
C ASP A 62 -0.71 0.92 3.08
N ILE A 63 -0.90 2.00 3.85
CA ILE A 63 -2.02 2.94 3.68
C ILE A 63 -1.88 3.67 2.34
N ASP A 64 -0.72 4.30 2.10
CA ASP A 64 -0.46 5.05 0.88
C ASP A 64 -0.37 4.13 -0.32
N ARG A 65 0.27 2.96 -0.15
CA ARG A 65 0.31 1.94 -1.20
C ARG A 65 -1.10 1.53 -1.64
N ARG A 66 -2.01 1.26 -0.69
CA ARG A 66 -3.41 0.96 -1.01
C ARG A 66 -4.11 2.12 -1.69
N ARG A 67 -3.87 3.36 -1.24
CA ARG A 67 -4.45 4.56 -1.85
C ARG A 67 -4.05 4.68 -3.32
N TYR A 68 -2.76 4.62 -3.62
CA TYR A 68 -2.25 4.72 -4.98
C TYR A 68 -2.78 3.60 -5.88
N LEU A 69 -2.80 2.35 -5.40
CA LEU A 69 -3.35 1.22 -6.17
C LEU A 69 -4.84 1.39 -6.49
N ARG A 70 -5.62 1.96 -5.57
CA ARG A 70 -7.03 2.29 -5.84
C ARG A 70 -7.14 3.38 -6.90
N THR A 71 -6.30 4.40 -6.85
CA THR A 71 -6.26 5.44 -7.89
C THR A 71 -5.95 4.84 -9.27
N VAL A 72 -4.99 3.92 -9.36
CA VAL A 72 -4.69 3.20 -10.61
C VAL A 72 -5.93 2.49 -11.15
N LEU A 73 -6.70 1.80 -10.29
CA LEU A 73 -7.91 1.10 -10.71
C LEU A 73 -9.09 2.02 -11.02
N GLN A 74 -9.12 3.23 -10.46
CA GLN A 74 -10.10 4.25 -10.85
C GLN A 74 -9.81 4.79 -12.25
N LEU A 75 -8.53 5.01 -12.58
CA LEU A 75 -8.10 5.50 -13.89
C LEU A 75 -8.15 4.40 -14.96
N ASN A 76 -7.67 3.21 -14.60
CA ASN A 76 -7.59 2.04 -15.46
C ASN A 76 -8.09 0.80 -14.72
N PRO A 77 -9.41 0.54 -14.75
CA PRO A 77 -10.01 -0.64 -14.12
C PRO A 77 -9.44 -1.95 -14.66
N SER A 78 -8.83 -1.97 -15.86
CA SER A 78 -8.26 -3.16 -16.47
C SER A 78 -6.83 -3.48 -16.01
N ASN A 79 -6.24 -2.66 -15.13
CA ASN A 79 -4.87 -2.84 -14.66
C ASN A 79 -4.73 -4.09 -13.76
N LYS A 80 -4.20 -5.18 -14.34
CA LYS A 80 -4.02 -6.47 -13.64
C LYS A 80 -3.01 -6.37 -12.50
N ALA A 81 -1.94 -5.60 -12.67
CA ALA A 81 -0.89 -5.45 -11.65
C ALA A 81 -1.45 -4.79 -10.37
N ALA A 82 -2.27 -3.75 -10.52
CA ALA A 82 -2.87 -3.07 -9.38
C ALA A 82 -3.86 -3.96 -8.61
N ARG A 83 -4.70 -4.73 -9.31
CA ARG A 83 -5.60 -5.71 -8.69
C ARG A 83 -4.84 -6.77 -7.90
N GLN A 84 -3.84 -7.39 -8.52
CA GLN A 84 -3.04 -8.43 -7.88
C GLN A 84 -2.29 -7.89 -6.65
N ALA A 85 -1.81 -6.65 -6.69
CA ALA A 85 -1.16 -6.04 -5.55
C ALA A 85 -2.14 -5.82 -4.38
N LEU A 86 -3.35 -5.33 -4.63
CA LEU A 86 -4.37 -5.15 -3.59
C LEU A 86 -4.83 -6.48 -2.98
N ASP A 87 -5.04 -7.50 -3.80
CA ASP A 87 -5.43 -8.84 -3.37
C ASP A 87 -4.39 -9.46 -2.43
N LYS A 88 -3.10 -9.36 -2.79
CA LYS A 88 -1.99 -9.77 -1.91
C LYS A 88 -2.01 -9.04 -0.56
N MET A 89 -2.27 -7.74 -0.54
CA MET A 89 -2.35 -6.96 0.70
C MET A 89 -3.53 -7.38 1.58
N GLN A 90 -4.68 -7.74 0.98
CA GLN A 90 -5.84 -8.25 1.72
C GLN A 90 -5.53 -9.59 2.41
N HIS A 91 -4.89 -10.52 1.69
CA HIS A 91 -4.49 -11.80 2.25
C HIS A 91 -3.43 -11.68 3.36
N GLN A 92 -2.50 -10.72 3.24
CA GLN A 92 -1.53 -10.45 4.30
C GLN A 92 -2.20 -9.94 5.58
N ARG A 93 -3.19 -9.05 5.45
CA ARG A 93 -3.93 -8.49 6.59
C ARG A 93 -4.69 -9.58 7.37
N GLN A 94 -5.33 -10.51 6.67
CA GLN A 94 -6.08 -11.61 7.30
C GLN A 94 -5.16 -12.55 8.11
N LYS A 95 -3.95 -12.84 7.60
CA LYS A 95 -2.96 -13.67 8.32
C LYS A 95 -2.36 -12.97 9.55
N SER A 96 -2.25 -11.64 9.54
CA SER A 96 -1.79 -10.88 10.71
C SER A 96 -2.88 -10.75 11.78
N GLU A 97 -4.14 -10.58 11.38
CA GLU A 97 -5.26 -10.45 12.33
C GLU A 97 -5.52 -11.76 13.09
N ALA A 98 -5.27 -12.92 12.46
CA ALA A 98 -5.37 -14.23 13.11
C ALA A 98 -4.35 -14.46 14.26
N ARG A 99 -3.27 -13.67 14.36
CA ARG A 99 -2.29 -13.78 15.45
C ARG A 99 -2.57 -12.87 16.64
N THR A 100 -3.36 -11.81 16.46
CA THR A 100 -3.63 -10.83 17.52
C THR A 100 -4.86 -11.18 18.36
N GLN A 101 -5.72 -12.09 17.91
CA GLN A 101 -6.91 -12.53 18.68
C GLN A 101 -6.66 -13.64 19.71
N GLN A 102 -5.52 -14.32 19.71
CA GLN A 102 -5.30 -15.46 20.63
C GLN A 102 -5.05 -15.06 22.09
N PHE A 103 -4.50 -13.87 22.35
CA PHE A 103 -4.23 -13.43 23.72
C PHE A 103 -5.51 -13.22 24.54
N GLY A 104 -6.57 -12.68 23.93
CA GLY A 104 -7.83 -12.41 24.63
C GLY A 104 -8.56 -13.68 25.08
N ILE A 105 -8.61 -14.69 24.20
CA ILE A 105 -9.27 -15.97 24.49
C ILE A 105 -8.49 -16.75 25.56
N LEU A 106 -7.15 -16.75 25.50
CA LEU A 106 -6.32 -17.46 26.47
C LEU A 106 -6.41 -16.83 27.86
N VAL A 107 -6.39 -15.49 27.97
CA VAL A 107 -6.56 -14.78 29.25
C VAL A 107 -7.94 -15.05 29.86
N LEU A 108 -9.00 -15.03 29.05
CA LEU A 108 -10.35 -15.35 29.52
C LEU A 108 -10.44 -16.79 30.04
N ALA A 109 -9.87 -17.76 29.32
CA ALA A 109 -9.88 -19.17 29.73
C ALA A 109 -9.14 -19.40 31.06
N ILE A 110 -7.99 -18.74 31.25
CA ILE A 110 -7.22 -18.82 32.51
C ILE A 110 -8.02 -18.23 33.67
N LEU A 111 -8.66 -17.07 33.49
CA LEU A 111 -9.49 -16.45 34.53
C LEU A 111 -10.66 -17.34 34.94
N VAL A 112 -11.37 -17.93 33.97
CA VAL A 112 -12.48 -18.86 34.25
C VAL A 112 -12.00 -20.09 35.03
N PHE A 113 -10.84 -20.64 34.67
CA PHE A 113 -10.26 -21.79 35.37
C PHE A 113 -9.90 -21.44 36.83
N ILE A 114 -9.29 -20.28 37.05
CA ILE A 114 -8.95 -19.79 38.40
C ILE A 114 -10.22 -19.61 39.24
N ILE A 115 -11.27 -19.00 38.68
CA ILE A 115 -12.55 -18.79 39.37
C ILE A 115 -13.19 -20.13 39.72
N ALA A 116 -13.24 -21.08 38.79
CA ALA A 116 -13.81 -22.40 39.04
C ALA A 116 -13.05 -23.18 40.13
N ALA A 117 -11.72 -23.13 40.12
CA ALA A 117 -10.89 -23.73 41.14
C ALA A 117 -11.13 -23.11 42.52
N ALA A 118 -11.22 -21.77 42.60
CA ALA A 118 -11.53 -21.06 43.85
C ALA A 118 -12.92 -21.43 44.38
N CYS A 119 -13.94 -21.49 43.52
CA CYS A 119 -15.28 -21.94 43.90
C CYS A 119 -15.28 -23.38 44.45
N LEU A 120 -14.55 -24.30 43.80
CA LEU A 120 -14.46 -25.69 44.23
C LEU A 120 -13.82 -25.81 45.62
N ILE A 121 -12.74 -25.07 45.88
CA ILE A 121 -12.06 -25.05 47.17
C ILE A 121 -13.01 -24.58 48.28
N VAL A 122 -13.77 -23.52 48.03
CA VAL A 122 -14.75 -22.98 49.00
C VAL A 122 -15.89 -23.97 49.29
N ILE A 123 -16.33 -24.72 48.28
CA ILE A 123 -17.37 -25.74 48.44
C ILE A 123 -16.88 -26.94 49.26
N VAL A 124 -15.64 -27.39 49.04
CA VAL A 124 -15.05 -28.52 49.77
C VAL A 124 -14.66 -28.16 51.21
N ALA A 125 -14.28 -26.91 51.45
CA ALA A 125 -13.91 -26.40 52.77
C ALA A 125 -15.12 -25.99 53.66
N ARG A 126 -16.34 -26.18 53.17
CA ARG A 126 -17.62 -25.89 53.84
C ARG A 126 -18.29 -27.18 54.29
#